data_AF-A0A7C4F1N8-F1
#
_entry.id   AF-A0A7C4F1N8-F1
#
_cell.length_a   1.000
_cell.length_b   1.000
_cell.length_c   1.000
_cell.angle_alpha   90.00
_cell.angle_beta   90.00
_cell.angle_gamma   90.00
#
_symmetry.space_group_name_H-M   'P 1'
#
loop_
_entity.id
_entity.type
_entity.pdbx_description
1 polymer ?
#
loop_
_entity_poly.entity_id
_entity_poly.type
_entity_poly.pdbx_seq_one_letter_code
_entity_poly.pdbx_strand_id
1 'polypeptide(L)'
;KNMWGVIGPTQRRLGHLNSLNWTLAELNRILRVRLTIIEGLIGVGYSDAFPLGLIIAGDDPVATDAVACLRMGFNPTSIEHIRYAHELGLGEIDPKKIELVGTTLDQLVKDGKAARKIFVMPLAKPARLLKQARNVKLVQGDVCSGCEKKLSIAIKKIGVKNIAKGPKMAIVIGRGAKPVEGRINVIIGRCLQDYRDRGVFVDYCPAYDPDIQQAIEVALGKRETITYLWDELEQKMEKGLPGA
;
A
#
# COMPACT_ATOMS: atom_id res chain seq x y z
N LYS A 1 9.71 9.08 11.55
CA LYS A 1 10.06 7.64 11.42
C LYS A 1 8.83 6.73 11.52
N ASN A 2 8.78 5.61 10.78
CA ASN A 2 7.62 4.70 10.78
C ASN A 2 7.30 4.05 12.17
N MET A 3 8.29 3.52 12.90
CA MET A 3 8.10 2.96 14.26
C MET A 3 6.98 1.90 14.47
N TRP A 4 6.37 1.37 13.41
CA TRP A 4 5.28 0.39 13.51
C TRP A 4 5.67 -0.90 14.26
N GLY A 5 6.96 -1.23 14.26
CA GLY A 5 7.51 -2.38 15.00
C GLY A 5 7.29 -2.30 16.52
N VAL A 6 7.14 -1.09 17.08
CA VAL A 6 6.89 -0.85 18.50
C VAL A 6 5.50 -1.37 18.91
N ILE A 7 4.52 -1.32 18.01
CA ILE A 7 3.17 -1.78 18.30
C ILE A 7 3.14 -3.31 18.24
N GLY A 8 2.65 -3.93 19.31
CA GLY A 8 2.44 -5.38 19.38
C GLY A 8 1.56 -5.89 18.22
N PRO A 9 1.82 -7.08 17.66
CA PRO A 9 1.11 -7.58 16.48
C PRO A 9 -0.42 -7.55 16.59
N THR A 10 -0.97 -7.86 17.78
CA THR A 10 -2.41 -7.87 18.05
C THR A 10 -3.05 -6.49 17.99
N GLN A 11 -2.28 -5.42 18.19
CA GLN A 11 -2.76 -4.03 18.23
C GLN A 11 -2.54 -3.26 16.92
N ARG A 12 -1.65 -3.72 16.04
CA ARG A 12 -1.36 -3.07 14.75
C ARG A 12 -2.62 -2.82 13.91
N ARG A 13 -3.60 -3.74 13.99
CA ARG A 13 -4.89 -3.58 13.30
C ARG A 13 -5.64 -2.32 13.73
N LEU A 14 -5.62 -1.98 15.03
CA LEU A 14 -6.29 -0.79 15.56
C LEU A 14 -5.67 0.48 14.97
N GLY A 15 -4.34 0.57 14.96
CA GLY A 15 -3.63 1.69 14.35
C GLY A 15 -3.95 1.86 12.86
N HIS A 16 -4.01 0.76 12.11
CA HIS A 16 -4.30 0.81 10.67
C HIS A 16 -5.75 1.27 10.42
N LEU A 17 -6.71 0.75 11.18
CA LEU A 17 -8.14 1.02 10.96
C LEU A 17 -8.60 2.41 11.41
N ASN A 18 -7.94 3.01 12.40
CA ASN A 18 -8.27 4.36 12.86
C ASN A 18 -7.62 5.41 11.98
N SER A 19 -6.30 5.31 11.80
CA SER A 19 -5.54 6.06 10.80
C SER A 19 -4.10 5.59 10.88
N LEU A 20 -3.64 4.84 9.87
CA LEU A 20 -2.26 4.36 9.80
C LEU A 20 -1.29 5.54 9.92
N ASN A 21 -1.44 6.53 9.05
CA ASN A 21 -0.50 7.65 8.98
C ASN A 21 -0.52 8.49 10.27
N TRP A 22 -1.70 8.65 10.89
CA TRP A 22 -1.76 9.42 12.14
C TRP A 22 -1.10 8.65 13.30
N THR A 23 -1.36 7.34 13.37
CA THR A 23 -0.72 6.45 14.36
C THR A 23 0.80 6.52 14.24
N LEU A 24 1.36 6.46 13.04
CA LEU A 24 2.81 6.54 12.83
C LEU A 24 3.40 7.84 13.36
N ALA A 25 2.76 8.99 13.10
CA ALA A 25 3.26 10.28 13.59
C ALA A 25 3.11 10.40 15.13
N GLU A 26 1.98 10.00 15.71
CA GLU A 26 1.78 10.00 17.18
C GLU A 26 2.77 9.09 17.91
N LEU A 27 3.17 7.96 17.32
CA LEU A 27 4.22 7.12 17.90
C LEU A 27 5.53 7.91 18.12
N ASN A 28 5.89 8.82 17.22
CA ASN A 28 7.09 9.67 17.35
C ASN A 28 6.95 10.72 18.45
N ARG A 29 5.72 11.07 18.83
CA ARG A 29 5.44 11.94 19.98
C ARG A 29 5.59 11.20 21.30
N ILE A 30 5.11 9.96 21.35
CA ILE A 30 5.19 9.09 22.53
C ILE A 30 6.63 8.63 22.76
N LEU A 31 7.27 8.11 21.72
CA LEU A 31 8.65 7.66 21.73
C LEU A 31 9.50 8.67 20.97
N ARG A 32 10.11 9.59 21.72
CA ARG A 32 10.98 10.63 21.14
C ARG A 32 12.22 10.01 20.52
N VAL A 33 12.27 10.02 19.20
CA VAL A 33 13.43 9.60 18.41
C VAL A 33 14.49 10.69 18.49
N ARG A 34 15.69 10.35 18.97
CA ARG A 34 16.84 11.28 19.06
C ARG A 34 17.88 11.09 17.96
N LEU A 35 17.83 9.94 17.29
CA LEU A 35 18.72 9.59 16.20
C LEU A 35 17.96 8.66 15.26
N THR A 36 17.89 9.04 14.00
CA THR A 36 17.35 8.22 12.92
C THR A 36 18.49 7.84 11.99
N ILE A 37 18.59 6.55 11.69
CA ILE A 37 19.49 6.03 10.66
C ILE A 37 18.62 5.30 9.63
N ILE A 38 18.84 5.60 8.36
CA ILE A 38 18.23 4.94 7.21
C ILE A 38 19.38 4.36 6.38
N GLU A 39 19.47 3.04 6.37
CA GLU A 39 20.35 2.32 5.48
C GLU A 39 19.69 2.22 4.10
N GLY A 40 20.43 2.65 3.08
CA GLY A 40 20.02 2.61 1.68
C GLY A 40 21.19 2.17 0.83
N LEU A 41 21.90 1.11 1.22
CA LEU A 41 22.93 0.50 0.38
C LEU A 41 22.25 -0.14 -0.84
N ILE A 42 21.16 -0.86 -0.58
CA ILE A 42 20.32 -1.47 -1.59
C ILE A 42 18.91 -0.89 -1.49
N GLY A 43 18.44 -0.25 -2.56
CA GLY A 43 17.05 0.17 -2.69
C GLY A 43 16.20 -0.96 -3.27
N VAL A 44 14.98 -1.13 -2.77
CA VAL A 44 13.99 -2.03 -3.37
C VAL A 44 13.01 -1.21 -4.20
N GLY A 45 13.12 -1.33 -5.52
CA GLY A 45 12.19 -0.72 -6.47
C GLY A 45 10.90 -1.52 -6.60
N TYR A 46 10.04 -1.14 -7.54
CA TYR A 46 8.80 -1.90 -7.78
C TYR A 46 9.03 -3.23 -8.53
N SER A 47 10.15 -3.35 -9.27
CA SER A 47 10.49 -4.56 -10.05
C SER A 47 11.65 -5.34 -9.45
N ASP A 48 12.67 -4.66 -8.95
CA ASP A 48 13.93 -5.29 -8.54
C ASP A 48 14.64 -4.46 -7.47
N ALA A 49 15.60 -5.09 -6.80
CA ALA A 49 16.57 -4.42 -5.96
C ALA A 49 17.65 -3.75 -6.81
N PHE A 50 18.22 -2.64 -6.31
CA PHE A 50 19.25 -1.91 -7.03
C PHE A 50 20.21 -1.21 -6.05
N PRO A 51 21.49 -1.03 -6.42
CA PRO A 51 22.43 -0.33 -5.57
C PRO A 51 22.06 1.16 -5.49
N LEU A 52 21.86 1.65 -4.26
CA LEU A 52 21.60 3.05 -3.96
C LEU A 52 22.81 3.70 -3.26
N GLY A 53 23.55 2.92 -2.46
CA GLY A 53 24.90 3.24 -2.00
C GLY A 53 25.01 4.38 -0.99
N LEU A 54 24.02 4.55 -0.11
CA LEU A 54 24.03 5.65 0.86
C LEU A 54 23.48 5.26 2.23
N ILE A 55 23.88 6.03 3.23
CA ILE A 55 23.31 6.02 4.57
C ILE A 55 22.85 7.45 4.86
N ILE A 56 21.63 7.60 5.38
CA ILE A 56 21.10 8.87 5.85
C ILE A 56 21.00 8.79 7.37
N ALA A 57 21.61 9.74 8.07
CA ALA A 57 21.54 9.84 9.51
C ALA A 57 21.24 11.28 9.93
N GLY A 58 20.44 11.44 10.97
CA GLY A 58 20.08 12.74 11.52
C GLY A 58 19.44 12.61 12.90
N ASP A 59 19.52 13.67 13.68
CA ASP A 59 18.88 13.80 15.00
C ASP A 59 17.41 14.25 14.90
N ASP A 60 17.01 14.83 13.78
CA ASP A 60 15.61 15.12 13.44
C ASP A 60 14.97 13.99 12.60
N PRO A 61 13.95 13.28 13.13
CA PRO A 61 13.32 12.16 12.44
C PRO A 61 12.46 12.57 11.24
N VAL A 62 11.90 13.78 11.21
CA VAL A 62 11.12 14.30 10.08
C VAL A 62 12.06 14.71 8.97
N ALA A 63 13.12 15.44 9.29
CA ALA A 63 14.15 15.87 8.33
C ALA A 63 14.82 14.67 7.67
N THR A 64 15.16 13.64 8.46
CA THR A 64 15.78 12.40 7.94
C THR A 64 14.86 11.67 6.96
N ASP A 65 13.57 11.50 7.30
CA ASP A 65 12.59 10.88 6.41
C ASP A 65 12.31 11.77 5.17
N ALA A 66 12.38 13.10 5.31
CA ALA A 66 12.20 14.05 4.21
C ALA A 66 13.36 13.99 3.20
N VAL A 67 14.60 13.91 3.67
CA VAL A 67 15.80 13.69 2.83
C VAL A 67 15.70 12.37 2.09
N ALA A 68 15.26 11.30 2.76
CA ALA A 68 15.03 10.01 2.11
C ALA A 68 13.95 10.10 1.01
N CYS A 69 12.85 10.81 1.26
CA CYS A 69 11.82 11.05 0.24
C CYS A 69 12.39 11.75 -0.98
N LEU A 70 13.14 12.83 -0.79
CA LEU A 70 13.77 13.58 -1.87
C LEU A 70 14.74 12.70 -2.66
N ARG A 71 15.56 11.89 -1.98
CA ARG A 71 16.50 10.95 -2.63
C ARG A 71 15.79 9.89 -3.47
N MET A 72 14.57 9.51 -3.09
CA MET A 72 13.71 8.60 -3.83
C MET A 72 12.85 9.32 -4.90
N GLY A 73 12.95 10.65 -4.98
CA GLY A 73 12.23 11.49 -5.93
C GLY A 73 10.79 11.79 -5.53
N PHE A 74 10.41 11.59 -4.27
CA PHE A 74 9.11 11.93 -3.71
C PHE A 74 9.11 13.31 -3.06
N ASN A 75 7.95 13.98 -3.08
CA ASN A 75 7.75 15.18 -2.30
C ASN A 75 7.42 14.79 -0.85
N PRO A 76 8.22 15.16 0.16
CA PRO A 76 7.97 14.78 1.54
C PRO A 76 6.60 15.24 2.07
N THR A 77 6.10 16.41 1.64
CA THR A 77 4.78 16.91 2.10
C THR A 77 3.60 16.09 1.57
N SER A 78 3.82 15.31 0.52
CA SER A 78 2.81 14.38 -0.01
C SER A 78 2.74 13.05 0.75
N ILE A 79 3.70 12.79 1.63
CA ILE A 79 3.74 11.58 2.46
C ILE A 79 3.07 11.89 3.79
N GLU A 80 1.85 11.40 3.95
CA GLU A 80 0.94 11.82 5.03
C GLU A 80 1.55 11.72 6.43
N HIS A 81 2.17 10.59 6.80
CA HIS A 81 2.74 10.45 8.14
C HIS A 81 3.96 11.34 8.38
N ILE A 82 4.73 11.70 7.35
CA ILE A 82 5.83 12.66 7.48
C ILE A 82 5.27 14.06 7.68
N ARG A 83 4.27 14.44 6.86
CA ARG A 83 3.55 15.71 7.01
C ARG A 83 2.88 15.85 8.39
N TYR A 84 2.17 14.82 8.85
CA TYR A 84 1.55 14.83 10.18
C TYR A 84 2.59 14.94 11.31
N ALA A 85 3.74 14.27 11.19
CA ALA A 85 4.81 14.39 12.18
C ALA A 85 5.39 15.81 12.22
N HIS A 86 5.54 16.47 11.07
CA HIS A 86 5.91 17.88 11.00
C HIS A 86 4.86 18.80 11.64
N GLU A 87 3.57 18.59 11.32
CA GLU A 87 2.45 19.35 11.88
C GLU A 87 2.35 19.19 13.41
N LEU A 88 2.84 18.08 13.97
CA LEU A 88 2.99 17.87 15.41
C LEU A 88 4.21 18.54 16.04
N GLY A 89 5.06 19.20 15.26
CA GLY A 89 6.31 19.80 15.76
C GLY A 89 7.39 18.78 16.10
N LEU A 90 7.37 17.60 15.48
CA LEU A 90 8.36 16.54 15.74
C LEU A 90 9.64 16.66 14.89
N GLY A 91 9.70 17.68 14.03
CA GLY A 91 10.86 17.97 13.20
C GLY A 91 10.52 18.81 11.97
N GLU A 92 11.53 19.11 11.16
CA GLU A 92 11.43 19.97 9.98
C GLU A 92 11.24 19.16 8.69
N ILE A 93 10.31 19.59 7.83
CA ILE A 93 10.00 18.94 6.55
C ILE A 93 10.48 19.76 5.35
N ASP A 94 10.70 21.07 5.52
CA ASP A 94 11.17 21.96 4.47
C ASP A 94 12.69 21.75 4.27
N PRO A 95 13.11 21.19 3.12
CA PRO A 95 14.51 20.89 2.89
C PRO A 95 15.42 22.11 2.84
N LYS A 96 14.89 23.32 2.68
CA LYS A 96 15.68 24.55 2.73
C LYS A 96 16.11 24.93 4.15
N LYS A 97 15.46 24.36 5.16
CA LYS A 97 15.74 24.59 6.58
C LYS A 97 16.50 23.43 7.23
N ILE A 98 16.73 22.36 6.47
CA ILE A 98 17.49 21.19 6.93
C ILE A 98 18.97 21.46 6.65
N GLU A 99 19.81 21.35 7.67
CA GLU A 99 21.26 21.31 7.50
C GLU A 99 21.66 19.97 6.84
N LEU A 100 22.32 20.05 5.69
CA LEU A 100 22.78 18.88 4.94
C LEU A 100 24.30 18.81 4.98
N VAL A 101 24.82 17.68 5.46
CA VAL A 101 26.25 17.35 5.44
C VAL A 101 26.47 16.17 4.50
N GLY A 102 27.52 16.24 3.67
CA GLY A 102 27.87 15.18 2.72
C GLY A 102 27.12 15.21 1.38
N THR A 103 26.13 16.07 1.20
CA THR A 103 25.47 16.34 -0.09
C THR A 103 24.86 17.74 -0.12
N THR A 104 24.36 18.16 -1.28
CA THR A 104 23.60 19.40 -1.43
C THR A 104 22.14 19.11 -1.78
N LEU A 105 21.24 20.05 -1.49
CA LEU A 105 19.82 19.91 -1.85
C LEU A 105 19.62 19.71 -3.36
N ASP A 106 20.35 20.46 -4.18
CA ASP A 106 20.25 20.35 -5.64
C ASP A 106 20.66 18.96 -6.15
N GLN A 107 21.75 18.42 -5.59
CA GLN A 107 22.21 17.07 -5.93
C GLN A 107 21.18 16.02 -5.51
N LEU A 108 20.63 16.14 -4.30
CA LEU A 108 19.59 15.25 -3.76
C LEU A 108 18.35 15.22 -4.66
N VAL A 109 17.87 16.39 -5.09
CA VAL A 109 16.69 16.52 -5.97
C VAL A 109 16.98 15.96 -7.36
N LYS A 110 18.18 16.22 -7.90
CA LYS A 110 18.60 15.68 -9.20
C LYS A 110 18.61 14.15 -9.18
N ASP A 111 19.23 13.55 -8.17
CA ASP A 111 19.32 12.09 -8.02
C ASP A 111 17.94 11.47 -7.77
N GLY A 112 17.10 12.15 -6.99
CA GLY A 112 15.71 11.77 -6.78
C GLY A 112 14.90 11.70 -8.06
N LYS A 113 14.99 12.72 -8.91
CA LYS A 113 14.31 12.72 -10.22
C LYS A 113 14.74 11.54 -11.09
N ALA A 114 16.03 11.21 -11.09
CA ALA A 114 16.56 10.06 -11.83
C ALA A 114 16.07 8.72 -11.26
N ALA A 115 15.98 8.61 -9.94
CA ALA A 115 15.57 7.38 -9.23
C ALA A 115 14.06 7.17 -9.18
N ARG A 116 13.23 8.21 -9.31
CA ARG A 116 11.76 8.13 -9.13
C ARG A 116 11.10 7.02 -9.94
N LYS A 117 11.55 6.82 -11.18
CA LYS A 117 11.02 5.78 -12.09
C LYS A 117 11.23 4.35 -11.58
N ILE A 118 12.19 4.14 -10.68
CA ILE A 118 12.52 2.84 -10.09
C ILE A 118 11.55 2.50 -8.95
N PHE A 119 11.07 3.50 -8.22
CA PHE A 119 10.15 3.33 -7.09
C PHE A 119 8.68 3.43 -7.49
N VAL A 120 8.37 4.10 -8.61
CA VAL A 120 7.00 4.33 -9.05
C VAL A 120 6.65 3.40 -10.21
N MET A 121 5.85 2.39 -9.92
CA MET A 121 5.26 1.55 -10.96
C MET A 121 4.23 2.35 -11.79
N PRO A 122 4.32 2.35 -13.13
CA PRO A 122 3.35 3.04 -14.01
C PRO A 122 2.03 2.28 -14.09
N LEU A 123 1.28 2.26 -12.99
CA LEU A 123 0.01 1.56 -12.86
C LEU A 123 -1.16 2.54 -12.91
N ALA A 124 -2.08 2.34 -13.85
CA ALA A 124 -3.34 3.08 -13.87
C ALA A 124 -4.20 2.66 -12.67
N LYS A 125 -4.86 3.66 -12.04
CA LYS A 125 -5.80 3.42 -10.94
C LYS A 125 -7.00 2.56 -11.38
N PRO A 126 -7.65 1.82 -10.45
CA PRO A 126 -8.78 0.96 -10.78
C PRO A 126 -9.91 1.69 -11.50
N ALA A 127 -10.25 2.91 -11.05
CA ALA A 127 -11.28 3.75 -11.68
C ALA A 127 -10.99 4.05 -13.17
N ARG A 128 -9.72 4.30 -13.52
CA ARG A 128 -9.31 4.55 -14.91
C ARG A 128 -9.34 3.26 -15.73
N LEU A 129 -8.87 2.15 -15.17
CA LEU A 129 -8.86 0.84 -15.84
C LEU A 129 -10.29 0.39 -16.16
N LEU A 130 -11.21 0.53 -15.21
CA LEU A 130 -12.59 0.05 -15.33
C LEU A 130 -13.51 1.02 -16.10
N LYS A 131 -13.03 2.18 -16.56
CA LYS A 131 -13.84 3.15 -17.31
C LYS A 131 -14.55 2.55 -18.54
N GLN A 132 -13.95 1.53 -19.16
CA GLN A 132 -14.51 0.83 -20.33
C GLN A 132 -15.45 -0.34 -19.96
N ALA A 133 -15.42 -0.82 -18.71
CA ALA A 133 -16.25 -1.93 -18.25
C ALA A 133 -17.55 -1.43 -17.63
N ARG A 134 -18.51 -1.01 -18.48
CA ARG A 134 -19.79 -0.38 -18.05
C ARG A 134 -20.67 -1.28 -17.16
N ASN A 135 -20.46 -2.59 -17.21
CA ASN A 135 -21.14 -3.57 -16.35
C ASN A 135 -20.62 -3.53 -14.90
N VAL A 136 -19.46 -2.94 -14.63
CA VAL A 136 -18.84 -2.87 -13.30
C VAL A 136 -19.07 -1.51 -12.66
N LYS A 137 -19.59 -1.51 -11.42
CA LYS A 137 -19.61 -0.32 -10.56
C LYS A 137 -18.47 -0.41 -9.54
N LEU A 138 -17.49 0.48 -9.63
CA LEU A 138 -16.45 0.60 -8.62
C LEU A 138 -16.98 1.46 -7.46
N VAL A 139 -17.04 0.90 -6.25
CA VAL A 139 -17.46 1.60 -5.03
C VAL A 139 -16.26 1.73 -4.11
N GLN A 140 -15.77 2.96 -3.94
CA GLN A 140 -14.60 3.27 -3.13
C GLN A 140 -15.01 4.03 -1.87
N GLY A 141 -14.57 3.52 -0.72
CA GLY A 141 -14.54 4.27 0.54
C GLY A 141 -13.14 4.85 0.75
N ASP A 142 -12.65 4.76 1.99
CA ASP A 142 -11.27 5.03 2.34
C ASP A 142 -10.37 3.82 1.98
N VAL A 143 -9.70 3.92 0.83
CA VAL A 143 -8.91 2.83 0.24
C VAL A 143 -7.42 3.05 0.53
N CYS A 144 -6.78 2.08 1.19
CA CYS A 144 -5.32 2.14 1.38
C CYS A 144 -4.57 1.88 0.06
N SER A 145 -3.37 2.48 -0.07
CA SER A 145 -2.55 2.34 -1.28
C SER A 145 -2.16 0.90 -1.61
N GLY A 146 -2.12 0.02 -0.59
CA GLY A 146 -1.88 -1.41 -0.75
C GLY A 146 -2.99 -2.10 -1.53
N CYS A 147 -4.25 -2.00 -1.07
CA CYS A 147 -5.38 -2.63 -1.74
C CYS A 147 -5.66 -1.99 -3.12
N GLU A 148 -5.49 -0.67 -3.27
CA GLU A 148 -5.67 0.00 -4.57
C GLU A 148 -4.71 -0.55 -5.64
N LYS A 149 -3.42 -0.67 -5.30
CA LYS A 149 -2.40 -1.20 -6.22
C LYS A 149 -2.68 -2.67 -6.58
N LYS A 150 -2.99 -3.50 -5.58
CA LYS A 150 -3.24 -4.93 -5.80
C LYS A 150 -4.51 -5.17 -6.65
N LEU A 151 -5.55 -4.36 -6.45
CA LEU A 151 -6.73 -4.37 -7.32
C LEU A 151 -6.37 -3.99 -8.77
N SER A 152 -5.57 -2.95 -8.98
CA SER A 152 -5.13 -2.58 -10.34
C SER A 152 -4.30 -3.68 -11.02
N ILE A 153 -3.45 -4.40 -10.26
CA ILE A 153 -2.70 -5.57 -10.78
C ILE A 153 -3.67 -6.68 -11.21
N ALA A 154 -4.62 -7.04 -10.34
CA ALA A 154 -5.62 -8.07 -10.62
C ALA A 154 -6.47 -7.72 -11.87
N ILE A 155 -6.97 -6.49 -11.97
CA ILE A 155 -7.73 -6.01 -13.14
C ILE A 155 -6.90 -6.14 -14.43
N LYS A 156 -5.62 -5.76 -14.40
CA LYS A 156 -4.73 -5.88 -15.56
C LYS A 156 -4.49 -7.33 -15.95
N LYS A 157 -4.25 -8.23 -14.99
CA LYS A 157 -4.04 -9.66 -15.22
C LYS A 157 -5.26 -10.32 -15.88
N ILE A 158 -6.47 -10.02 -15.41
CA ILE A 158 -7.72 -10.55 -15.98
C ILE A 158 -8.01 -9.94 -17.35
N GLY A 159 -7.69 -8.65 -17.52
CA GLY A 159 -7.97 -7.88 -18.72
C GLY A 159 -9.35 -7.22 -18.69
N VAL A 160 -9.38 -5.91 -18.88
CA VAL A 160 -10.61 -5.08 -18.82
C VAL A 160 -11.67 -5.56 -19.82
N LYS A 161 -11.29 -6.01 -21.02
CA LYS A 161 -12.22 -6.52 -22.03
C LYS A 161 -12.95 -7.78 -21.56
N ASN A 162 -12.29 -8.64 -20.79
CA ASN A 162 -12.90 -9.85 -20.24
C ASN A 162 -13.88 -9.49 -19.13
N ILE A 163 -13.49 -8.55 -18.26
CA ILE A 163 -14.36 -8.02 -17.21
C ILE A 163 -15.60 -7.36 -17.83
N ALA A 164 -15.43 -6.60 -18.91
CA ALA A 164 -16.50 -5.87 -19.59
C ALA A 164 -17.59 -6.76 -20.22
N LYS A 165 -17.26 -8.03 -20.53
CA LYS A 165 -18.20 -9.03 -21.08
C LYS A 165 -18.97 -9.80 -20.00
N GLY A 166 -18.60 -9.62 -18.74
CA GLY A 166 -19.19 -10.33 -17.61
C GLY A 166 -20.55 -9.78 -17.16
N PRO A 167 -21.11 -10.35 -16.08
CA PRO A 167 -22.38 -9.90 -15.52
C PRO A 167 -22.31 -8.49 -14.93
N LYS A 168 -23.47 -7.95 -14.52
CA LYS A 168 -23.52 -6.71 -13.72
C LYS A 168 -22.96 -6.98 -12.33
N MET A 169 -21.83 -6.35 -12.02
CA MET A 169 -21.13 -6.53 -10.76
C MET A 169 -20.73 -5.20 -10.13
N ALA A 170 -20.36 -5.24 -8.86
CA ALA A 170 -19.77 -4.13 -8.12
C ALA A 170 -18.45 -4.60 -7.49
N ILE A 171 -17.41 -3.78 -7.60
CA ILE A 171 -16.16 -3.97 -6.87
C ILE A 171 -16.18 -2.98 -5.72
N VAL A 172 -16.24 -3.49 -4.50
CA VAL A 172 -16.42 -2.72 -3.26
C VAL A 172 -15.12 -2.79 -2.47
N ILE A 173 -14.51 -1.63 -2.21
CA ILE A 173 -13.17 -1.57 -1.64
C ILE A 173 -13.00 -0.34 -0.74
N GLY A 174 -12.28 -0.53 0.37
CA GLY A 174 -11.96 0.54 1.33
C GLY A 174 -13.04 0.77 2.37
N ARG A 175 -12.63 1.26 3.54
CA ARG A 175 -13.51 1.45 4.70
C ARG A 175 -14.65 2.41 4.36
N GLY A 176 -15.87 2.06 4.76
CA GLY A 176 -17.07 2.87 4.47
C GLY A 176 -17.69 2.65 3.09
N ALA A 177 -17.06 1.88 2.20
CA ALA A 177 -17.69 1.40 0.99
C ALA A 177 -18.82 0.41 1.34
N LYS A 178 -19.92 0.44 0.57
CA LYS A 178 -21.09 -0.43 0.81
C LYS A 178 -21.40 -1.28 -0.43
N PRO A 179 -21.83 -2.53 -0.25
CA PRO A 179 -22.35 -3.36 -1.33
C PRO A 179 -23.52 -2.71 -2.07
N VAL A 180 -23.70 -3.08 -3.33
CA VAL A 180 -24.75 -2.58 -4.22
C VAL A 180 -25.75 -3.70 -4.47
N GLU A 181 -27.03 -3.43 -4.22
CA GLU A 181 -28.11 -4.38 -4.47
C GLU A 181 -28.31 -4.66 -5.97
N GLY A 182 -28.79 -5.86 -6.30
CA GLY A 182 -29.02 -6.29 -7.68
C GLY A 182 -27.74 -6.50 -8.51
N ARG A 183 -26.58 -6.60 -7.86
CA ARG A 183 -25.28 -6.85 -8.49
C ARG A 183 -24.52 -7.94 -7.74
N ILE A 184 -23.66 -8.65 -8.45
CA ILE A 184 -22.65 -9.51 -7.82
C ILE A 184 -21.61 -8.59 -7.17
N ASN A 185 -21.48 -8.63 -5.85
CA ASN A 185 -20.51 -7.80 -5.14
C ASN A 185 -19.20 -8.57 -4.94
N VAL A 186 -18.08 -8.01 -5.39
CA VAL A 186 -16.73 -8.43 -5.02
C VAL A 186 -16.24 -7.48 -3.95
N ILE A 187 -16.12 -7.97 -2.72
CA ILE A 187 -15.91 -7.18 -1.51
C ILE A 187 -14.47 -7.38 -1.04
N ILE A 188 -13.66 -6.33 -1.11
CA ILE A 188 -12.20 -6.45 -0.99
C ILE A 188 -11.72 -5.82 0.32
N GLY A 189 -11.12 -6.66 1.16
CA GLY A 189 -10.33 -6.29 2.32
C GLY A 189 -11.07 -6.48 3.64
N ARG A 190 -10.31 -6.87 4.67
CA ARG A 190 -10.82 -7.11 6.04
C ARG A 190 -11.54 -5.90 6.65
N CYS A 191 -11.30 -4.68 6.17
CA CYS A 191 -12.04 -3.49 6.62
C CYS A 191 -13.53 -3.49 6.23
N LEU A 192 -13.97 -4.42 5.36
CA LEU A 192 -15.35 -4.62 4.94
C LEU A 192 -15.94 -5.96 5.42
N GLN A 193 -15.34 -6.58 6.44
CA GLN A 193 -15.74 -7.89 6.97
C GLN A 193 -17.23 -7.98 7.36
N ASP A 194 -17.85 -6.88 7.77
CA ASP A 194 -19.28 -6.83 8.15
C ASP A 194 -20.21 -7.07 6.95
N TYR A 195 -19.67 -7.02 5.73
CA TYR A 195 -20.37 -7.32 4.49
C TYR A 195 -19.96 -8.67 3.86
N ARG A 196 -19.21 -9.52 4.57
CA ARG A 196 -18.68 -10.78 4.02
C ARG A 196 -19.74 -11.68 3.38
N ASP A 197 -20.95 -11.69 3.94
CA ASP A 197 -22.06 -12.54 3.50
C ASP A 197 -22.90 -11.90 2.37
N ARG A 198 -22.48 -10.73 1.84
CA ARG A 198 -23.20 -9.97 0.80
C ARG A 198 -22.57 -10.06 -0.59
N GLY A 199 -21.68 -11.03 -0.82
CA GLY A 199 -21.02 -11.25 -2.10
C GLY A 199 -19.79 -12.13 -2.00
N VAL A 200 -18.91 -12.03 -2.99
CA VAL A 200 -17.60 -12.69 -3.00
C VAL A 200 -16.65 -11.86 -2.15
N PHE A 201 -16.38 -12.31 -0.93
CA PHE A 201 -15.53 -11.61 0.03
C PHE A 201 -14.07 -12.05 -0.11
N VAL A 202 -13.15 -11.07 -0.06
CA VAL A 202 -11.70 -11.28 -0.02
C VAL A 202 -11.19 -10.75 1.31
N ASP A 203 -10.83 -11.65 2.21
CA ASP A 203 -10.22 -11.27 3.47
C ASP A 203 -8.76 -10.81 3.29
N TYR A 204 -8.19 -10.24 4.36
CA TYR A 204 -6.82 -9.76 4.53
C TYR A 204 -6.63 -8.23 4.36
N CYS A 205 -5.54 -7.71 4.91
CA CYS A 205 -5.23 -6.27 4.95
C CYS A 205 -3.72 -6.00 4.79
N PRO A 206 -3.25 -5.60 3.59
CA PRO A 206 -4.00 -5.46 2.34
C PRO A 206 -4.25 -6.81 1.66
N ALA A 207 -5.47 -7.05 1.17
CA ALA A 207 -5.87 -8.24 0.39
C ALA A 207 -4.87 -8.53 -0.74
N TYR A 208 -4.50 -9.80 -0.98
CA TYR A 208 -3.49 -10.17 -1.98
C TYR A 208 -4.01 -10.09 -3.41
N ASP A 209 -3.13 -9.77 -4.37
CA ASP A 209 -3.53 -9.66 -5.77
C ASP A 209 -4.05 -10.98 -6.37
N PRO A 210 -3.55 -12.20 -6.03
CA PRO A 210 -4.14 -13.44 -6.52
C PRO A 210 -5.55 -13.66 -5.97
N ASP A 211 -5.79 -13.36 -4.69
CA ASP A 211 -7.12 -13.54 -4.06
C ASP A 211 -8.14 -12.57 -4.67
N ILE A 212 -7.74 -11.31 -4.89
CA ILE A 212 -8.57 -10.32 -5.58
C ILE A 212 -8.87 -10.77 -7.01
N GLN A 213 -7.87 -11.29 -7.72
CA GLN A 213 -8.05 -11.82 -9.08
C GLN A 213 -9.09 -12.95 -9.09
N GLN A 214 -8.90 -13.96 -8.23
CA GLN A 214 -9.80 -15.11 -8.13
C GLN A 214 -11.22 -14.69 -7.75
N ALA A 215 -11.40 -13.71 -6.86
CA ALA A 215 -12.71 -13.21 -6.49
C ALA A 215 -13.45 -12.56 -7.68
N ILE A 216 -12.73 -11.83 -8.52
CA ILE A 216 -13.29 -11.31 -9.77
C ILE A 216 -13.61 -12.46 -10.73
N GLU A 217 -12.76 -13.49 -10.84
CA GLU A 217 -13.03 -14.68 -11.66
C GLU A 217 -14.27 -15.46 -11.21
N VAL A 218 -14.51 -15.58 -9.89
CA VAL A 218 -15.74 -16.14 -9.33
C VAL A 218 -16.95 -15.31 -9.75
N ALA A 219 -16.86 -13.98 -9.61
CA ALA A 219 -17.95 -13.09 -10.05
C ALA A 219 -18.19 -13.12 -11.57
N LEU A 220 -17.19 -13.51 -12.36
CA LEU A 220 -17.30 -13.73 -13.80
C LEU A 220 -17.80 -15.13 -14.17
N GLY A 221 -18.02 -16.03 -13.19
CA GLY A 221 -18.42 -17.42 -13.42
C GLY A 221 -17.31 -18.30 -14.00
N LYS A 222 -16.05 -17.89 -13.90
CA LYS A 222 -14.89 -18.66 -14.41
C LYS A 222 -14.34 -19.67 -13.39
N ARG A 223 -14.83 -19.58 -12.15
CA ARG A 223 -14.37 -20.30 -10.97
C ARG A 223 -15.52 -20.38 -9.97
N GLU A 224 -15.60 -21.46 -9.20
CA GLU A 224 -16.65 -21.63 -8.19
C GLU A 224 -16.30 -20.93 -6.86
N THR A 225 -15.07 -21.11 -6.38
CA THR A 225 -14.61 -20.61 -5.07
C THR A 225 -13.19 -20.05 -5.13
N ILE A 226 -12.84 -19.19 -4.19
CA ILE A 226 -11.47 -18.66 -4.04
C ILE A 226 -10.61 -19.71 -3.33
N THR A 227 -9.42 -19.98 -3.84
CA THR A 227 -8.35 -20.63 -3.09
C THR A 227 -7.42 -19.54 -2.56
N TYR A 228 -7.41 -19.28 -1.25
CA TYR A 228 -6.62 -18.18 -0.70
C TYR A 228 -5.13 -18.49 -0.78
N LEU A 229 -4.34 -17.47 -1.12
CA LEU A 229 -2.88 -17.58 -1.21
C LEU A 229 -2.26 -18.13 0.09
N TRP A 230 -2.79 -17.76 1.26
CA TRP A 230 -2.31 -18.28 2.54
C TRP A 230 -2.50 -19.79 2.67
N ASP A 231 -3.67 -20.30 2.32
CA ASP A 231 -3.95 -21.74 2.35
C ASP A 231 -2.99 -22.50 1.42
N GLU A 232 -2.69 -21.94 0.24
CA GLU A 232 -1.71 -22.54 -0.69
C GLU A 232 -0.28 -22.53 -0.14
N LEU A 233 0.11 -21.46 0.57
CA LEU A 233 1.43 -21.35 1.18
C LEU A 233 1.60 -22.29 2.36
N GLU A 234 0.59 -22.40 3.23
CA GLU A 234 0.59 -23.34 4.35
C GLU A 234 0.74 -24.78 3.85
N GLN A 235 -0.06 -25.21 2.86
CA GLN A 235 0.06 -26.54 2.27
C GLN A 235 1.45 -26.81 1.66
N LYS A 236 2.06 -25.80 1.03
CA LYS A 236 3.43 -25.93 0.47
C LYS A 236 4.48 -26.03 1.56
N MET A 237 4.33 -25.27 2.64
CA MET A 237 5.23 -25.32 3.78
C MET A 237 5.13 -26.67 4.48
N GLU A 238 3.93 -27.20 4.69
CA GLU A 238 3.70 -28.52 5.28
C GLU A 238 4.35 -29.64 4.45
N LYS A 239 4.18 -29.62 3.12
CA LYS A 239 4.83 -30.58 2.20
C LYS A 239 6.35 -30.44 2.10
N GLY A 240 6.90 -29.29 2.50
CA GLY A 240 8.34 -29.01 2.48
C GLY A 240 9.05 -29.42 3.77
N LEU A 241 8.33 -29.90 4.78
CA LEU A 241 8.91 -30.35 6.04
C LEU A 241 9.57 -31.73 5.87
N PRO A 242 10.72 -32.00 6.50
CA PRO A 242 11.30 -33.33 6.51
C PRO A 242 10.32 -34.35 7.10
N GLY A 243 9.83 -35.28 6.27
CA GLY A 243 8.91 -36.35 6.67
C GLY A 243 7.43 -36.17 6.28
N ALA A 244 7.10 -35.15 5.47
CA ALA A 244 5.79 -34.98 4.81
C ALA A 244 5.73 -35.64 3.43
#